data_AF-A0A662S845-F1
#
_entry.id   AF-A0A662S845-F1
#
_cell.length_a   1.000
_cell.length_b   1.000
_cell.length_c   1.000
_cell.angle_alpha   90.00
_cell.angle_beta   90.00
_cell.angle_gamma   90.00
#
_symmetry.space_group_name_H-M   'P 1'
#
loop_
_entity.id
_entity.type
_entity.pdbx_description
1 polymer ?
#
loop_
_entity_poly.entity_id
_entity_poly.type
_entity_poly.pdbx_seq_one_letter_code
_entity_poly.pdbx_strand_id
1 'polypeptide(L)'
;MEGQLSVEKVAVATPYIDEVNEKEREFLEANGFQVVNIKGLQIEENLEIGRQPPEVAYRLAKDVDRPEAEAVFISCTNFRTIEVIAALEADLGKPVLSSNTATLWASLKSLRIREKLLGLGSLLESLF
;
A
#
# COMPACT_ATOMS: atom_id res chain seq x y z
N MET A 1 15.79 16.54 -0.16
CA MET A 1 14.57 15.79 -0.49
C MET A 1 13.90 15.49 0.83
N GLU A 2 13.08 16.41 1.32
CA GLU A 2 12.28 16.19 2.51
C GLU A 2 10.93 15.57 2.05
N GLY A 3 10.31 14.73 2.88
CA GLY A 3 8.97 14.19 2.64
C GLY A 3 8.81 12.78 2.04
N GLN A 4 9.88 12.01 1.81
CA GLN A 4 9.79 10.61 1.32
C GLN A 4 10.06 9.59 2.44
N LEU A 5 9.28 8.51 2.50
CA LEU A 5 9.55 7.38 3.39
C LEU A 5 10.83 6.67 2.93
N SER A 6 11.81 6.55 3.82
CA SER A 6 13.04 5.79 3.57
C SER A 6 12.77 4.34 3.93
N VAL A 7 12.28 3.58 2.94
CA VAL A 7 11.88 2.17 3.09
C VAL A 7 12.53 1.36 1.97
N GLU A 8 13.12 0.22 2.34
CA GLU A 8 13.71 -0.75 1.42
C GLU A 8 12.95 -2.08 1.48
N LYS A 9 12.45 -2.49 2.66
CA LYS A 9 11.77 -3.79 2.87
C LYS A 9 10.27 -3.63 3.00
N VAL A 10 9.51 -4.27 2.13
CA VAL A 10 8.05 -4.15 2.08
C VAL A 10 7.34 -5.50 2.14
N ALA A 11 6.23 -5.55 2.88
CA ALA A 11 5.24 -6.61 2.76
C ALA A 11 4.11 -6.13 1.82
N VAL A 12 3.65 -6.98 0.91
CA VAL A 12 2.77 -6.57 -0.20
C VAL A 12 1.44 -7.32 -0.17
N ALA A 13 0.36 -6.59 0.09
CA ALA A 13 -1.00 -7.10 0.00
C ALA A 13 -1.59 -6.78 -1.37
N THR A 14 -2.21 -7.76 -2.04
CA THR A 14 -2.86 -7.55 -3.33
C THR A 14 -4.22 -8.27 -3.38
N PRO A 15 -5.13 -7.87 -4.27
CA PRO A 15 -6.32 -8.68 -4.55
C PRO A 15 -6.07 -9.80 -5.57
N TYR A 16 -4.88 -9.86 -6.18
CA TYR A 16 -4.63 -10.63 -7.39
C TYR A 16 -4.37 -12.11 -7.14
N ILE A 17 -4.38 -12.87 -8.25
CA ILE A 17 -3.86 -14.24 -8.32
C ILE A 17 -2.32 -14.27 -8.29
N ASP A 18 -1.77 -15.43 -7.96
CA ASP A 18 -0.33 -15.61 -7.78
C ASP A 18 0.52 -15.25 -9.00
N GLU A 19 0.05 -15.52 -10.22
CA GLU A 19 0.77 -15.15 -11.44
C GLU A 19 1.00 -13.62 -11.54
N VAL A 20 0.02 -12.82 -11.11
CA VAL A 20 0.12 -11.36 -11.10
C VAL A 20 0.99 -10.91 -9.93
N ASN A 21 0.90 -11.59 -8.79
CA ASN A 21 1.75 -11.29 -7.62
C ASN A 21 3.23 -11.51 -7.92
N GLU A 22 3.58 -12.53 -8.70
CA GLU A 22 4.98 -12.76 -9.08
C GLU A 22 5.51 -11.62 -9.94
N LYS A 23 4.72 -11.15 -10.92
CA LYS A 23 5.08 -9.98 -11.74
C LYS A 23 5.20 -8.70 -10.90
N GLU A 24 4.32 -8.52 -9.92
CA GLU A 24 4.38 -7.38 -8.98
C GLU A 24 5.66 -7.44 -8.13
N ARG A 25 6.02 -8.62 -7.62
CA ARG A 25 7.27 -8.86 -6.90
C ARG A 25 8.47 -8.51 -7.76
N GLU A 26 8.56 -9.11 -8.95
CA GLU A 26 9.66 -8.87 -9.89
C GLU A 26 9.83 -7.38 -10.19
N PHE A 27 8.71 -6.68 -10.41
CA PHE A 27 8.72 -5.24 -10.66
C PHE A 27 9.26 -4.44 -9.46
N LEU A 28 8.77 -4.70 -8.24
CA LEU A 28 9.23 -3.99 -7.05
C LEU A 28 10.70 -4.27 -6.76
N GLU A 29 11.13 -5.52 -6.90
CA GLU A 29 12.53 -5.93 -6.69
C GLU A 29 13.47 -5.32 -7.72
N ALA A 30 13.06 -5.23 -8.99
CA ALA A 30 13.80 -4.52 -10.03
C ALA A 30 13.93 -3.01 -9.77
N ASN A 31 13.05 -2.43 -8.95
CA ASN A 31 13.08 -1.02 -8.54
C ASN A 31 13.74 -0.80 -7.17
N GLY A 32 14.46 -1.80 -6.65
CA GLY A 32 15.31 -1.66 -5.46
C GLY A 32 14.60 -1.90 -4.13
N PHE A 33 13.37 -2.40 -4.13
CA PHE A 33 12.72 -2.88 -2.91
C PHE A 33 13.03 -4.35 -2.65
N GLN A 34 13.01 -4.77 -1.39
CA GLN A 34 12.99 -6.16 -1.00
C GLN A 34 11.57 -6.53 -0.57
N VAL A 35 10.90 -7.40 -1.35
CA VAL A 35 9.55 -7.88 -1.01
C VAL A 35 9.66 -9.03 -0.01
N VAL A 36 9.57 -8.73 1.29
CA VAL A 36 9.76 -9.73 2.36
C VAL A 36 8.61 -10.73 2.43
N ASN A 37 7.42 -10.34 1.97
CA ASN A 37 6.26 -11.21 1.85
C ASN A 37 5.26 -10.62 0.85
N ILE A 38 4.52 -11.46 0.13
CA ILE A 38 3.41 -11.04 -0.74
C ILE A 38 2.24 -12.02 -0.59
N LYS A 39 1.01 -11.49 -0.50
CA LYS A 39 -0.21 -12.29 -0.44
C LYS A 39 -1.32 -11.66 -1.27
N GLY A 40 -1.99 -12.50 -2.06
CA GLY A 40 -3.13 -12.14 -2.88
C GLY A 40 -4.45 -12.73 -2.38
N LEU A 41 -5.58 -12.07 -2.68
CA LEU A 41 -6.92 -12.63 -2.45
C LEU A 41 -7.33 -13.70 -3.47
N GLN A 42 -6.53 -13.91 -4.52
CA GLN A 42 -6.85 -14.83 -5.62
C GLN A 42 -8.11 -14.45 -6.40
N ILE A 43 -8.37 -13.15 -6.58
CA ILE A 43 -9.50 -12.64 -7.35
C ILE A 43 -9.02 -12.24 -8.75
N GLU A 44 -9.60 -12.85 -9.79
CA GLU A 44 -9.33 -12.48 -11.19
C GLU A 44 -10.24 -11.34 -11.67
N GLU A 45 -11.51 -11.36 -11.27
CA GLU A 45 -12.54 -10.45 -11.78
C GLU A 45 -12.44 -9.05 -11.15
N ASN A 46 -12.13 -8.05 -11.96
CA ASN A 46 -11.92 -6.68 -11.47
C ASN A 46 -13.16 -6.08 -10.77
N LEU A 47 -14.37 -6.43 -11.22
CA LEU A 47 -15.61 -5.99 -10.54
C LEU A 47 -15.75 -6.60 -9.15
N GLU A 48 -15.23 -7.81 -8.93
CA GLU A 48 -15.24 -8.45 -7.63
C GLU A 48 -14.23 -7.80 -6.68
N ILE A 49 -13.06 -7.40 -7.19
CA ILE A 49 -12.05 -6.63 -6.43
C ILE A 49 -12.68 -5.35 -5.87
N GLY A 50 -13.37 -4.58 -6.71
CA GLY A 50 -14.01 -3.33 -6.31
C GLY A 50 -15.20 -3.48 -5.35
N ARG A 51 -15.77 -4.69 -5.27
CA ARG A 51 -16.86 -5.02 -4.32
C ARG A 51 -16.34 -5.45 -2.95
N GLN A 52 -15.05 -5.74 -2.81
CA GLN A 52 -14.49 -6.12 -1.53
C GLN A 52 -14.62 -4.97 -0.54
N PRO A 53 -15.12 -5.23 0.68
CA PRO A 53 -15.24 -4.20 1.70
C PRO A 53 -13.85 -3.87 2.29
N PRO A 54 -13.63 -2.64 2.80
CA PRO A 54 -12.30 -2.20 3.27
C PRO A 54 -11.69 -3.09 4.36
N GLU A 55 -12.52 -3.77 5.15
CA GLU A 55 -12.07 -4.68 6.20
C GLU A 55 -11.33 -5.90 5.64
N VAL A 56 -11.57 -6.26 4.37
CA VAL A 56 -10.78 -7.29 3.68
C VAL A 56 -9.35 -6.79 3.45
N ALA A 57 -9.18 -5.56 2.97
CA ALA A 57 -7.86 -4.95 2.82
C ALA A 57 -7.14 -4.85 4.16
N TYR A 58 -7.86 -4.45 5.22
CA TYR A 58 -7.33 -4.41 6.58
C TYR A 58 -6.81 -5.78 7.03
N ARG A 59 -7.62 -6.84 6.92
CA ARG A 59 -7.20 -8.18 7.33
C ARG A 59 -6.02 -8.70 6.51
N LEU A 60 -6.02 -8.49 5.20
CA LEU A 60 -4.95 -8.93 4.32
C LEU A 60 -3.63 -8.22 4.63
N ALA A 61 -3.67 -6.90 4.86
CA ALA A 61 -2.50 -6.12 5.23
C ALA A 61 -1.87 -6.63 6.54
N LYS A 62 -2.68 -6.98 7.55
CA LYS A 62 -2.16 -7.58 8.79
C LYS A 62 -1.61 -8.99 8.60
N ASP A 63 -2.23 -9.78 7.74
CA ASP A 63 -1.81 -11.17 7.49
C ASP A 63 -0.51 -11.27 6.65
N VAL A 64 -0.26 -10.27 5.79
CA VAL A 64 0.98 -10.20 5.01
C VAL A 64 2.14 -9.61 5.80
N ASP A 65 1.89 -8.78 6.81
CA ASP A 65 2.95 -8.12 7.57
C ASP A 65 3.94 -9.10 8.22
N ARG A 66 5.20 -8.68 8.29
CA ARG A 66 6.30 -9.44 8.90
C ARG A 66 7.16 -8.52 9.75
N PRO A 67 7.80 -9.01 10.83
CA PRO A 67 8.68 -8.19 11.66
C PRO A 67 9.79 -7.47 10.87
N GLU A 68 10.27 -8.07 9.79
CA GLU A 68 11.33 -7.52 8.94
C GLU A 68 10.85 -6.48 7.92
N ALA A 69 9.53 -6.33 7.74
CA ALA A 69 8.95 -5.32 6.85
C ALA A 69 9.01 -3.93 7.51
N GLU A 70 9.52 -2.95 6.78
CA GLU A 70 9.56 -1.55 7.21
C GLU A 70 8.27 -0.81 6.85
N ALA A 71 7.55 -1.28 5.84
CA ALA A 71 6.20 -0.81 5.50
C ALA A 71 5.33 -1.93 4.89
N VAL A 72 4.02 -1.72 4.90
CA VAL A 72 3.06 -2.54 4.16
C VAL A 72 2.54 -1.77 2.95
N PHE A 73 2.64 -2.36 1.77
CA PHE A 73 2.09 -1.81 0.53
C PHE A 73 0.86 -2.61 0.09
N ILE A 74 -0.27 -1.94 -0.10
CA ILE A 74 -1.49 -2.52 -0.64
C ILE A 74 -1.62 -2.14 -2.13
N SER A 75 -1.28 -3.07 -3.01
CA SER A 75 -1.35 -2.86 -4.46
C SER A 75 -2.78 -3.05 -4.95
N CYS A 76 -3.22 -2.13 -5.81
CA CYS A 76 -4.48 -2.05 -6.58
C CYS A 76 -5.20 -0.72 -6.35
N THR A 77 -5.55 -0.04 -7.44
CA THR A 77 -6.34 1.20 -7.39
C THR A 77 -7.85 0.95 -7.27
N ASN A 78 -8.34 -0.22 -7.71
CA ASN A 78 -9.74 -0.61 -7.62
C ASN A 78 -10.09 -1.26 -6.26
N PHE A 79 -9.11 -1.51 -5.39
CA PHE A 79 -9.33 -2.10 -4.07
C PHE A 79 -9.47 -1.00 -3.00
N ARG A 80 -10.54 -1.06 -2.21
CA ARG A 80 -10.87 -0.03 -1.22
C ARG A 80 -9.95 -0.11 -0.01
N THR A 81 -9.15 0.93 0.18
CA THR A 81 -8.09 0.97 1.21
C THR A 81 -8.08 2.26 2.04
N ILE A 82 -8.60 3.37 1.51
CA ILE A 82 -8.44 4.70 2.12
C ILE A 82 -9.05 4.77 3.54
N GLU A 83 -10.12 4.02 3.77
CA GLU A 83 -10.87 4.00 5.03
C GLU A 83 -10.11 3.31 6.17
N VAL A 84 -9.12 2.47 5.85
CA VAL A 84 -8.46 1.58 6.82
C VAL A 84 -6.97 1.87 6.99
N ILE A 85 -6.36 2.70 6.14
CA ILE A 85 -4.91 3.00 6.15
C ILE A 85 -4.44 3.49 7.53
N ALA A 86 -5.07 4.52 8.10
CA ALA A 86 -4.62 5.10 9.37
C ALA A 86 -4.79 4.12 10.55
N ALA A 87 -5.86 3.32 10.54
CA ALA A 87 -6.06 2.27 11.55
C ALA A 87 -4.99 1.16 11.42
N LEU A 88 -4.64 0.77 10.20
CA LEU A 88 -3.57 -0.19 9.96
C LEU A 88 -2.22 0.32 10.47
N GLU A 89 -1.88 1.58 10.21
CA GLU A 89 -0.62 2.15 10.72
C GLU A 89 -0.57 2.16 12.25
N ALA A 90 -1.68 2.53 12.90
CA ALA A 90 -1.79 2.50 14.35
C ALA A 90 -1.61 1.09 14.93
N ASP A 91 -2.19 0.08 14.28
CA ASP A 91 -2.14 -1.30 14.76
C ASP A 91 -0.83 -2.02 14.44
N LEU A 92 -0.21 -1.72 13.30
CA LEU A 92 1.05 -2.36 12.86
C LEU A 92 2.29 -1.62 13.36
N GLY A 93 2.15 -0.37 13.79
CA GLY A 93 3.27 0.46 14.24
C GLY A 93 4.27 0.80 13.13
N LYS A 94 3.87 0.68 11.86
CA LYS A 94 4.70 0.98 10.69
C LYS A 94 3.86 1.61 9.57
N PRO A 95 4.47 2.35 8.62
CA PRO A 95 3.77 2.95 7.50
C PRO A 95 2.98 1.93 6.67
N VAL A 96 1.80 2.35 6.21
CA VAL A 96 0.95 1.57 5.33
C VAL A 96 0.55 2.45 4.15
N LEU A 97 0.86 2.00 2.94
CA LEU A 97 0.60 2.74 1.72
C LEU A 97 -0.29 1.91 0.80
N SER A 98 -1.06 2.55 -0.06
CA SER A 98 -1.74 1.89 -1.17
C SER A 98 -1.42 2.55 -2.49
N SER A 99 -1.70 1.87 -3.61
CA SER A 99 -1.59 2.50 -4.94
C SER A 99 -2.35 3.83 -4.98
N ASN A 100 -3.52 3.90 -4.34
CA ASN A 100 -4.33 5.12 -4.28
C ASN A 100 -3.66 6.25 -3.47
N THR A 101 -3.12 5.97 -2.27
CA THR A 101 -2.44 7.01 -1.48
C THR A 101 -1.13 7.45 -2.14
N ALA A 102 -0.38 6.52 -2.75
CA ALA A 102 0.84 6.82 -3.49
C ALA A 102 0.57 7.69 -4.73
N THR A 103 -0.45 7.35 -5.53
CA THR A 103 -0.85 8.16 -6.70
C THR A 103 -1.33 9.54 -6.29
N LEU A 104 -2.13 9.66 -5.23
CA LEU A 104 -2.59 10.95 -4.74
C LEU A 104 -1.42 11.81 -4.23
N TRP A 105 -0.53 11.23 -3.44
CA TRP A 105 0.68 11.92 -2.95
C TRP A 105 1.55 12.43 -4.10
N ALA A 106 1.83 11.58 -5.09
CA ALA A 106 2.64 11.95 -6.25
C ALA A 106 1.99 13.07 -7.07
N SER A 107 0.67 13.05 -7.19
CA SER A 107 -0.12 14.06 -7.90
C SER A 107 -0.11 15.40 -7.16
N LEU A 108 -0.33 15.41 -5.84
CA LEU A 108 -0.26 16.63 -5.02
C LEU A 108 1.14 17.24 -5.05
N LYS A 109 2.18 16.40 -4.95
CA LYS A 109 3.57 16.81 -5.06
C LYS A 109 3.91 17.42 -6.42
N SER A 110 3.45 16.82 -7.53
CA SER A 110 3.72 17.34 -8.88
C SER A 110 3.05 18.70 -9.13
N LEU A 111 1.86 18.90 -8.56
CA LEU A 111 1.12 20.15 -8.61
C LEU A 111 1.60 21.20 -7.59
N ARG A 112 2.56 20.86 -6.73
CA ARG A 112 3.08 21.71 -5.64
C ARG A 112 1.98 22.14 -4.65
N ILE A 113 0.94 21.31 -4.50
CA ILE A 113 -0.12 21.49 -3.51
C ILE A 113 0.48 21.13 -2.15
N ARG A 114 0.35 22.06 -1.19
CA ARG A 114 1.05 22.01 0.10
C ARG A 114 0.15 21.67 1.28
N GLU A 115 -1.00 21.10 1.01
CA GLU A 115 -1.99 20.75 2.00
C GLU A 115 -1.75 19.30 2.46
N LYS A 116 -1.47 19.13 3.75
CA LYS A 116 -1.37 17.80 4.37
C LYS A 116 -2.77 17.22 4.55
N LEU A 117 -2.96 15.96 4.15
CA LEU A 117 -4.22 15.26 4.35
C LEU A 117 -4.12 14.37 5.60
N LEU A 118 -4.55 14.93 6.73
CA LEU A 118 -4.47 14.26 8.03
C LEU A 118 -5.44 13.08 8.12
N GLY A 119 -5.01 12.02 8.79
CA GLY A 119 -5.81 10.81 9.03
C GLY A 119 -5.93 9.88 7.82
N LEU A 120 -5.19 10.13 6.73
CA LEU A 120 -5.19 9.30 5.52
C LEU A 120 -3.87 8.54 5.32
N GLY A 121 -3.11 8.36 6.41
CA GLY A 121 -1.84 7.63 6.44
C GLY A 121 -0.62 8.54 6.37
N SER A 122 0.47 8.05 6.95
CA SER A 122 1.74 8.75 7.14
C SER A 122 2.30 9.34 5.83
N LEU A 123 2.10 8.67 4.68
CA LEU A 123 2.54 9.18 3.38
C LEU A 123 1.85 10.51 3.01
N LEU A 124 0.53 10.59 3.15
CA LEU A 124 -0.20 11.82 2.80
C LEU A 124 0.02 12.94 3.82
N GLU A 125 0.44 12.58 5.03
CA GLU A 125 0.88 13.52 6.07
C GLU A 125 2.35 13.97 5.89
N SER A 126 3.14 13.20 5.15
CA SER A 126 4.54 13.49 4.81
C SER A 126 4.69 14.40 3.59
N LEU A 127 3.59 14.91 3.02
CA LEU A 127 3.68 15.88 1.93
C LEU A 127 4.57 17.06 2.37
N PHE A 128 5.55 17.34 1.48
CA PHE A 128 6.70 18.27 1.52
C PHE A 128 7.70 18.08 2.67
#